data_AF-A0AAJ2GIX7-F1
#
_entry.id   AF-A0AAJ2GIX7-F1
#
_cell.length_a   1.000
_cell.length_b   1.000
_cell.length_c   1.000
_cell.angle_alpha   90.00
_cell.angle_beta   90.00
_cell.angle_gamma   90.00
#
_symmetry.space_group_name_H-M   'P 1'
#
loop_
_entity.id
_entity.type
_entity.pdbx_description
1 polymer ?
#
loop_
_entity_poly.entity_id
_entity_poly.type
_entity_poly.pdbx_seq_one_letter_code
_entity_poly.pdbx_strand_id
1 'polypeptide(L)' 'MKNADTADCEPPRARKLKTESDNCLAIAIRERDSEVAALLIDEAAKLARRSRELANKD' A
#
# COMPACT_ATOMS: atom_id res chain seq x y z
N MET A 1 -24.06 15.87 -20.42
CA MET A 1 -22.63 16.11 -20.18
C MET A 1 -22.13 14.98 -19.30
N LYS A 2 -21.29 14.09 -19.85
CA LYS A 2 -20.63 13.04 -19.06
C LYS A 2 -19.39 13.70 -18.46
N ASN A 3 -19.38 13.88 -17.15
CA ASN A 3 -18.18 14.35 -16.45
C ASN A 3 -17.15 13.24 -16.61
N ALA A 4 -16.12 13.52 -17.40
CA ALA A 4 -15.00 12.63 -17.59
C ALA A 4 -14.32 12.49 -16.23
N ASP A 5 -14.46 11.29 -15.67
CA ASP A 5 -13.69 10.78 -14.54
C ASP A 5 -12.23 11.20 -14.75
N THR A 6 -11.74 12.10 -13.90
CA THR A 6 -10.32 12.20 -13.60
C THR A 6 -9.97 10.92 -12.85
N ALA A 7 -9.91 9.81 -13.59
CA ALA A 7 -9.27 8.58 -13.16
C ALA A 7 -7.77 8.90 -13.17
N ASP A 8 -7.35 9.63 -12.14
CA ASP A 8 -5.97 9.98 -11.86
C ASP A 8 -5.15 8.70 -11.95
N CYS A 9 -4.27 8.71 -12.92
CA CYS A 9 -3.58 7.55 -13.44
C CYS A 9 -2.45 7.19 -12.46
N GLU A 10 -2.77 6.76 -11.24
CA GLU A 10 -1.72 6.26 -10.34
C GLU A 10 -0.95 5.17 -11.10
N PRO A 11 0.39 5.21 -11.12
CA PRO A 11 1.16 4.21 -11.84
C PRO A 11 0.75 2.81 -11.34
N PRO A 12 0.51 1.83 -12.22
CA PRO A 12 0.02 0.50 -11.82
C PRO A 12 0.86 -0.17 -10.72
N ARG A 13 2.14 0.21 -10.61
CA ARG A 13 3.05 -0.23 -9.55
C ARG A 13 2.76 0.42 -8.19
N ALA A 14 2.43 1.71 -8.13
CA ALA A 14 2.08 2.38 -6.88
C ALA A 14 0.83 1.76 -6.25
N ARG A 15 -0.19 1.46 -7.07
CA ARG A 15 -1.40 0.74 -6.63
C ARG A 15 -1.10 -0.65 -6.07
N LYS A 16 -0.29 -1.44 -6.78
CA LYS A 16 0.10 -2.79 -6.29
C LYS A 16 0.80 -2.73 -4.93
N LEU A 17 1.76 -1.81 -4.77
CA LEU A 17 2.46 -1.63 -3.48
C LEU A 17 1.51 -1.17 -2.37
N LYS A 18 0.49 -0.36 -2.70
CA LYS A 18 -0.54 0.03 -1.73
C LYS A 18 -1.37 -1.17 -1.29
N THR A 19 -1.82 -2.01 -2.23
CA THR A 19 -2.53 -3.26 -1.92
C THR A 19 -1.68 -4.20 -1.06
N GLU A 20 -0.40 -4.38 -1.38
CA GLU A 20 0.50 -5.23 -0.58
C GLU A 20 0.71 -4.67 0.83
N SER A 21 0.85 -3.36 0.98
CA SER A 21 0.92 -2.68 2.28
C SER A 21 -0.33 -2.97 3.12
N ASP A 22 -1.51 -2.84 2.53
CA ASP A 22 -2.78 -3.09 3.22
C ASP A 22 -2.93 -4.57 3.60
N ASN A 23 -2.47 -5.49 2.75
CA ASN A 23 -2.44 -6.92 3.06
C ASN A 23 -1.54 -7.24 4.25
N CYS A 24 -0.33 -6.67 4.30
CA CYS A 24 0.59 -6.85 5.42
C CYS A 24 -0.06 -6.41 6.75
N LEU A 25 -0.69 -5.24 6.77
CA LEU A 25 -1.38 -4.74 7.95
C LEU A 25 -2.58 -5.62 8.33
N ALA A 26 -3.37 -6.05 7.36
CA ALA A 26 -4.50 -6.94 7.58
C ALA A 26 -4.08 -8.31 8.13
N ILE A 27 -2.88 -8.80 7.80
CA ILE A 27 -2.30 -10.00 8.41
C ILE A 27 -1.80 -9.70 9.83
N ALA A 28 -1.05 -8.60 10.03
CA ALA A 28 -0.49 -8.25 11.32
C ALA A 28 -1.54 -8.14 12.44
N ILE A 29 -2.71 -7.55 12.15
CA ILE A 29 -3.80 -7.36 13.14
C ILE A 29 -4.35 -8.70 13.68
N ARG A 30 -4.31 -9.75 12.87
CA ARG A 30 -4.80 -11.10 13.23
C ARG A 30 -3.70 -12.05 13.67
N GLU A 31 -2.44 -11.60 13.62
CA GLU A 31 -1.28 -12.40 13.98
C GLU A 31 -1.16 -12.49 15.51
N ARG A 32 -0.86 -13.68 16.02
CA ARG A 32 -0.71 -13.93 17.46
C ARG A 32 0.73 -13.81 17.91
N ASP A 33 1.66 -14.07 17.00
CA ASP A 33 3.08 -13.90 17.25
C ASP A 33 3.45 -12.41 17.12
N SER A 34 3.88 -11.82 18.23
CA SER A 34 4.22 -10.40 18.29
C SER A 34 5.42 -10.03 17.42
N GLU A 35 6.38 -10.94 17.23
CA GLU A 35 7.55 -10.68 16.37
C GLU A 35 7.14 -10.67 14.90
N VAL A 36 6.31 -11.65 14.49
CA VAL A 36 5.78 -11.70 13.12
C VAL A 36 4.88 -10.50 12.83
N ALA A 37 4.02 -10.11 13.78
CA ALA A 37 3.17 -8.93 13.65
C ALA A 37 4.00 -7.66 13.46
N ALA A 38 5.09 -7.49 14.22
CA ALA A 38 5.99 -6.34 14.08
C ALA A 38 6.67 -6.30 12.70
N LEU A 39 7.17 -7.43 12.21
CA LEU A 39 7.77 -7.53 10.87
C LEU A 39 6.79 -7.14 9.76
N LEU A 40 5.54 -7.59 9.87
CA LEU A 40 4.48 -7.24 8.91
C LEU A 40 4.12 -5.76 8.95
N ILE A 41 4.09 -5.13 10.13
CA ILE A 41 3.87 -3.68 10.28
C ILE A 41 5.00 -2.89 9.63
N ASP A 42 6.26 -3.31 9.85
CA ASP A 42 7.42 -2.67 9.26
C ASP A 42 7.42 -2.77 7.72
N GLU A 43 7.08 -3.94 7.18
CA GLU A 43 6.93 -4.13 5.74
C GLU A 43 5.77 -3.31 5.17
N ALA A 44 4.61 -3.28 5.85
CA ALA A 44 3.49 -2.43 5.44
C ALA A 44 3.92 -0.96 5.34
N ALA A 45 4.69 -0.46 6.31
CA ALA A 45 5.20 0.90 6.29
C ALA A 45 6.20 1.16 5.15
N LYS A 46 7.09 0.21 4.84
CA LYS A 46 8.02 0.32 3.69
C LYS A 46 7.27 0.38 2.36
N LEU A 47 6.31 -0.51 2.15
CA LEU A 47 5.51 -0.57 0.93
C LEU A 47 4.66 0.70 0.74
N ALA A 48 4.03 1.20 1.81
CA ALA A 48 3.27 2.45 1.76
C ALA A 48 4.13 3.66 1.40
N ARG A 49 5.34 3.77 1.97
CA ARG A 49 6.30 4.82 1.59
C ARG A 49 6.65 4.74 0.12
N ARG A 50 6.97 3.54 -0.38
CA ARG A 50 7.35 3.34 -1.78
C ARG A 50 6.20 3.59 -2.75
N SER A 51 4.98 3.22 -2.38
CA SER A 51 3.78 3.54 -3.15
C SER A 51 3.63 5.05 -3.33
N ARG A 52 3.73 5.83 -2.25
CA ARG A 52 3.68 7.31 -2.30
C ARG A 52 4.82 7.92 -3.11
N GLU A 53 6.05 7.41 -2.95
CA GLU A 53 7.19 7.86 -3.75
C GLU A 53 6.97 7.67 -5.25
N LEU A 54 6.29 6.60 -5.65
CA LEU A 54 5.99 6.32 -7.06
C LEU A 54 4.80 7.14 -7.55
N ALA A 55 3.76 7.30 -6.74
CA ALA A 55 2.60 8.13 -7.09
C ALA A 55 2.98 9.63 -7.27
N ASN A 56 4.02 10.10 -6.57
CA ASN A 56 4.51 11.47 -6.64
C ASN A 56 5.65 11.68 -7.67
N LYS A 57 6.02 10.65 -8.44
CA LYS A 57 7.13 10.70 -9.42
C LYS A 57 6.69 10.81 -10.87
N ASP A 58 5.38 10.87 -11.11
CA ASP A 58 4.75 11.09 -12.42
C ASP A 58 4.10 12.48 -12.48
#